data_AF-A0A937VBF4-F1
#
_entry.id   AF-A0A937VBF4-F1
#
_cell.length_a   1.000
_cell.length_b   1.000
_cell.length_c   1.000
_cell.angle_alpha   90.00
_cell.angle_beta   90.00
_cell.angle_gamma   90.00
#
_symmetry.space_group_name_H-M   'P 1'
#
loop_
_entity.id
_entity.type
_entity.pdbx_description
1 polymer ?
#
loop_
_entity_poly.entity_id
_entity_poly.type
_entity_poly.pdbx_seq_one_letter_code
_entity_poly.pdbx_strand_id
1 'polypeptide(L)'
;MTPAGMTFSTLAGMAGGGLQTPGIMGHGKFYILSPKFISADGGFKRVVWMSSVLKDQMAEQLKQVAQREGDPDLIDRICDERSATDVEGTVAYITGKHHPALDMPPMM
;
A
#
# COMPACT_ATOMS: atom_id res chain seq x y z
N MET A 1 -10.82 -9.15 -4.18
CA MET A 1 -9.80 -10.04 -3.59
C MET A 1 -8.50 -9.25 -3.55
N THR A 2 -7.68 -9.34 -2.51
CA THR A 2 -6.39 -8.65 -2.48
C THR A 2 -5.30 -9.56 -3.04
N PRO A 3 -4.15 -9.01 -3.48
CA PRO A 3 -3.01 -9.81 -3.94
C PRO A 3 -2.49 -10.79 -2.89
N ALA A 4 -2.76 -10.56 -1.61
CA ALA A 4 -2.43 -11.49 -0.52
C ALA A 4 -3.29 -12.78 -0.52
N GLY A 5 -4.13 -12.99 -1.54
CA GLY A 5 -5.00 -14.18 -1.65
C GLY A 5 -6.16 -14.19 -0.64
N MET A 6 -6.40 -13.07 0.05
CA MET A 6 -7.36 -12.97 1.15
C MET A 6 -8.38 -11.84 0.92
N THR A 7 -9.52 -11.94 1.59
CA THR A 7 -10.47 -10.82 1.68
C THR A 7 -10.13 -9.90 2.85
N PHE A 8 -10.71 -8.70 2.89
CA PHE A 8 -10.54 -7.81 4.03
C PHE A 8 -10.99 -8.45 5.36
N SER A 9 -12.13 -9.15 5.37
CA SER A 9 -12.65 -9.80 6.59
C SER A 9 -11.69 -10.86 7.13
N THR A 10 -11.02 -11.61 6.24
CA THR A 10 -10.00 -12.59 6.62
C THR A 10 -8.77 -11.91 7.23
N LEU A 11 -8.27 -10.84 6.60
CA LEU A 11 -7.14 -10.06 7.11
C LEU A 11 -7.45 -9.39 8.46
N ALA A 12 -8.65 -8.84 8.61
CA ALA A 12 -9.11 -8.23 9.86
C ALA A 12 -9.16 -9.25 11.01
N GLY A 13 -9.52 -10.50 10.72
CA GLY A 13 -9.46 -11.60 11.69
C GLY A 13 -8.03 -11.90 12.16
N MET A 14 -7.04 -11.85 11.26
CA MET A 14 -5.62 -12.09 11.61
C MET A 14 -4.98 -10.95 12.40
N ALA A 15 -5.43 -9.72 12.18
CA ALA A 15 -4.95 -8.53 12.90
C ALA A 15 -5.70 -8.29 14.23
N GLY A 16 -6.83 -8.95 14.43
CA GLY A 16 -7.75 -8.73 15.54
C GLY A 16 -7.36 -9.45 16.83
N GLY A 17 -8.13 -9.21 17.89
CA GLY A 17 -8.02 -9.95 19.16
C GLY A 17 -6.85 -9.56 20.06
N GLY A 18 -6.16 -8.45 19.77
CA GLY A 18 -5.02 -7.98 20.56
C GLY A 18 -3.75 -8.84 20.40
N LEU A 19 -3.73 -9.72 19.39
CA LEU A 19 -2.57 -10.53 19.05
C LEU A 19 -1.53 -9.68 18.31
N GLN A 20 -0.25 -9.91 18.62
CA GLN A 20 0.84 -9.34 17.86
C GLN A 20 1.15 -10.26 16.68
N THR A 21 0.80 -9.80 15.48
CA THR A 21 1.04 -10.52 14.23
C THR A 21 2.06 -9.73 13.39
N PRO A 22 3.35 -10.06 13.45
CA PRO A 22 4.37 -9.40 12.62
C PRO A 22 4.00 -9.41 11.13
N GLY A 23 4.21 -8.29 10.46
CA GLY A 23 3.82 -8.09 9.04
C GLY A 23 2.35 -7.72 8.82
N ILE A 24 1.50 -7.70 9.86
CA ILE A 24 0.10 -7.29 9.77
C ILE A 24 -0.20 -6.17 10.77
N MET A 25 -0.78 -5.07 10.29
CA MET A 25 -1.16 -3.93 11.11
C MET A 25 -2.54 -3.40 10.71
N GLY A 26 -3.44 -3.31 11.69
CA GLY A 26 -4.67 -2.53 11.55
C GLY A 26 -4.41 -1.05 11.89
N HIS A 27 -4.81 -0.13 11.02
CA HIS A 27 -4.72 1.30 11.27
C HIS A 27 -5.92 2.06 10.71
N GLY A 28 -6.17 3.27 11.22
CA GLY A 28 -7.18 4.17 10.66
C GLY A 28 -6.76 4.70 9.28
N LYS A 29 -7.74 5.00 8.42
CA LYS A 29 -7.48 5.45 7.04
C LYS A 29 -6.55 6.65 6.92
N PHE A 30 -6.61 7.60 7.86
CA PHE A 30 -5.79 8.81 7.83
C PHE A 30 -4.32 8.58 8.24
N TYR A 31 -4.00 7.45 8.87
CA TYR A 31 -2.63 7.17 9.27
C TYR A 31 -1.69 7.02 8.06
N ILE A 32 -2.22 6.55 6.92
CA ILE A 32 -1.44 6.43 5.67
C ILE A 32 -0.90 7.77 5.16
N LEU A 33 -1.52 8.88 5.55
CA LEU A 33 -1.09 10.24 5.18
C LEU A 33 0.05 10.75 6.06
N SER A 34 0.28 10.13 7.21
CA SER A 34 1.23 10.60 8.21
C SER A 34 2.67 10.52 7.69
N PRO A 35 3.52 11.52 7.98
CA PRO A 35 4.97 11.40 7.80
C PRO A 35 5.60 10.26 8.62
N LYS A 36 4.88 9.74 9.62
CA LYS A 36 5.33 8.63 10.48
C LYS A 36 4.80 7.26 10.05
N PHE A 37 3.93 7.20 9.03
CA PHE A 37 3.40 5.95 8.50
C PHE A 37 4.56 5.00 8.18
N ILE A 38 4.67 3.87 8.89
CA ILE A 38 5.74 2.85 8.77
C ILE A 38 7.13 3.42 8.42
N SER A 39 7.50 4.54 9.04
CA SER A 39 8.70 5.30 8.64
C SER A 39 10.01 4.50 8.80
N ALA A 40 10.06 3.55 9.75
CA ALA A 40 11.19 2.65 9.90
C ALA A 40 11.33 1.68 8.70
N ASP A 41 10.23 1.35 8.04
CA ASP A 41 10.19 0.39 6.92
C ASP A 41 10.33 1.08 5.56
N GLY A 42 10.39 2.41 5.52
CA GLY A 42 10.50 3.20 4.28
C GLY A 42 9.21 3.90 3.87
N GLY A 43 8.20 3.92 4.74
CA GLY A 43 7.08 4.83 4.61
C GLY A 43 6.10 4.52 3.48
N PHE A 44 5.45 5.56 2.98
CA PHE A 44 4.39 5.43 1.98
C PHE A 44 4.87 4.83 0.66
N LYS A 45 6.16 4.95 0.33
CA LYS A 45 6.78 4.33 -0.87
C LYS A 45 6.72 2.80 -0.87
N ARG A 46 6.42 2.17 0.27
CA ARG A 46 6.21 0.71 0.37
C ARG A 46 4.82 0.23 -0.05
N VAL A 47 3.85 1.13 -0.20
CA VAL A 47 2.50 0.74 -0.58
C VAL A 47 2.48 0.40 -2.07
N VAL A 48 2.33 -0.88 -2.41
CA VAL A 48 2.32 -1.36 -3.81
C VAL A 48 0.93 -1.65 -4.34
N TRP A 49 -0.05 -1.79 -3.46
CA TRP A 49 -1.45 -2.06 -3.81
C TRP A 49 -2.40 -1.36 -2.83
N MET A 50 -3.47 -0.74 -3.34
CA MET A 50 -4.58 -0.24 -2.54
C MET A 50 -5.90 -0.29 -3.31
N SER A 51 -7.05 -0.25 -2.63
CA SER A 51 -8.32 -0.25 -3.33
C SER A 51 -8.55 1.04 -4.10
N SER A 52 -9.19 0.94 -5.27
CA SER A 52 -9.52 2.11 -6.09
C SER A 52 -10.48 3.08 -5.36
N VAL A 53 -11.38 2.55 -4.55
CA VAL A 53 -12.26 3.35 -3.67
C VAL A 53 -11.45 4.22 -2.70
N LEU A 54 -10.36 3.69 -2.11
CA LEU A 54 -9.52 4.47 -1.20
C LEU A 54 -8.73 5.55 -1.96
N LYS A 55 -8.21 5.22 -3.14
CA LYS A 55 -7.55 6.19 -4.03
C LYS A 55 -8.49 7.35 -4.36
N ASP A 56 -9.70 7.03 -4.82
CA ASP A 56 -10.67 8.03 -5.25
C ASP A 56 -11.14 8.92 -4.08
N GLN A 57 -11.38 8.33 -2.90
CA GLN A 57 -11.83 9.07 -1.72
C GLN A 57 -10.77 10.00 -1.12
N MET A 58 -9.49 9.69 -1.30
CA MET A 58 -8.38 10.41 -0.67
C MET A 58 -7.39 10.97 -1.70
N ALA A 59 -7.83 11.17 -2.95
CA ALA A 59 -6.96 11.48 -4.08
C ALA A 59 -6.08 12.72 -3.83
N GLU A 60 -6.69 13.80 -3.33
CA GLU A 60 -5.98 15.04 -3.03
C GLU A 60 -4.96 14.87 -1.91
N GLN A 61 -5.34 14.19 -0.82
CA GLN A 61 -4.44 13.96 0.31
C GLN A 61 -3.29 13.02 -0.06
N LEU A 62 -3.55 11.99 -0.84
CA LEU A 62 -2.54 11.04 -1.33
C LEU A 62 -1.58 11.72 -2.30
N LYS A 63 -2.06 12.62 -3.16
CA LYS A 63 -1.22 13.43 -4.04
C LYS A 63 -0.27 14.35 -3.25
N GLN A 64 -0.74 14.94 -2.16
CA GLN A 64 0.12 15.73 -1.26
C GLN A 64 1.21 14.87 -0.61
N VAL A 65 0.88 13.63 -0.22
CA VAL A 65 1.86 12.67 0.29
C VAL A 65 2.88 12.32 -0.79
N ALA A 66 2.44 11.96 -1.99
CA ALA A 66 3.31 11.65 -3.14
C ALA A 66 4.31 12.79 -3.44
N GLN A 67 3.82 14.05 -3.44
CA GLN A 67 4.67 15.24 -3.57
C GLN A 67 5.68 15.38 -2.43
N ARG A 68 5.25 15.18 -1.18
CA ARG A 68 6.13 15.22 0.00
C ARG A 68 7.23 14.18 -0.05
N GLU A 69 6.91 12.98 -0.54
CA GLU A 69 7.86 11.87 -0.69
C GLU A 69 8.81 12.06 -1.90
N GLY A 70 8.60 13.11 -2.70
CA GLY A 70 9.41 13.45 -3.88
C GLY A 70 9.10 12.62 -5.12
N ASP A 71 7.96 11.94 -5.17
CA ASP A 71 7.50 11.16 -6.31
C ASP A 71 6.03 11.50 -6.61
N PRO A 72 5.74 12.59 -7.35
CA PRO A 72 4.37 13.06 -7.60
C PRO A 72 3.48 12.05 -8.31
N ASP A 73 4.07 11.13 -9.08
CA ASP A 73 3.35 10.11 -9.85
C ASP A 73 3.17 8.81 -9.06
N LEU A 74 3.62 8.75 -7.79
CA LEU A 74 3.63 7.54 -6.99
C LEU A 74 2.27 6.85 -6.94
N ILE A 75 1.17 7.61 -6.80
CA ILE A 75 -0.19 7.06 -6.70
C ILE A 75 -0.59 6.27 -7.96
N ASP A 76 -0.13 6.70 -9.13
CA ASP A 76 -0.38 6.04 -10.41
C ASP A 76 0.50 4.80 -10.62
N ARG A 77 1.53 4.63 -9.79
CA ARG A 77 2.40 3.45 -9.78
C ARG A 77 1.89 2.37 -8.83
N ILE A 78 1.00 2.72 -7.89
CA ILE A 78 0.37 1.77 -6.96
C ILE A 78 -0.71 0.99 -7.70
N CYS A 79 -0.70 -0.33 -7.61
CA CYS A 79 -1.73 -1.17 -8.22
C CYS A 79 -3.08 -1.06 -7.47
N ASP A 80 -4.17 -1.38 -8.14
CA ASP A 80 -5.50 -1.54 -7.53
C ASP A 80 -6.26 -2.67 -8.22
N GLU A 81 -7.46 -2.97 -7.73
CA GLU A 81 -8.32 -4.03 -8.27
C GLU A 81 -8.78 -3.81 -9.71
N ARG A 82 -8.65 -2.59 -10.27
CA ARG A 82 -8.96 -2.33 -11.69
C ARG A 82 -7.84 -2.84 -12.60
N SER A 83 -6.64 -2.99 -12.05
CA SER A 83 -5.43 -3.42 -12.78
C SER A 83 -5.08 -4.90 -12.50
N ALA A 84 -5.01 -5.31 -11.23
CA ALA A 84 -4.74 -6.70 -10.85
C ALA A 84 -5.21 -7.00 -9.41
N THR A 85 -5.56 -8.27 -9.17
CA THR A 85 -6.00 -8.76 -7.84
C THR A 85 -5.17 -9.92 -7.29
N ASP A 86 -4.16 -10.36 -8.03
CA ASP A 86 -3.23 -11.43 -7.66
C ASP A 86 -1.78 -10.91 -7.60
N VAL A 87 -0.89 -11.72 -7.02
CA VAL A 87 0.52 -11.35 -6.84
C VAL A 87 1.22 -11.13 -8.18
N GLU A 88 1.05 -12.03 -9.13
CA GLU A 88 1.76 -12.02 -10.41
C GLU A 88 1.42 -10.75 -11.22
N GLY A 89 0.14 -10.44 -11.34
CA GLY A 89 -0.35 -9.24 -11.99
C GLY A 89 0.06 -7.96 -11.27
N THR A 90 0.07 -7.98 -9.92
CA THR A 90 0.55 -6.83 -9.13
C THR A 90 2.04 -6.58 -9.37
N VAL A 91 2.86 -7.64 -9.34
CA VAL A 91 4.31 -7.55 -9.61
C VAL A 91 4.57 -7.04 -11.03
N ALA A 92 3.84 -7.57 -12.02
CA ALA A 92 3.97 -7.11 -13.40
C ALA A 92 3.61 -5.61 -13.55
N TYR A 93 2.53 -5.17 -12.90
CA TYR A 93 2.10 -3.77 -12.92
C TYR A 93 3.15 -2.83 -12.32
N ILE A 94 3.60 -3.10 -11.09
CA ILE A 94 4.55 -2.23 -10.39
C ILE A 94 5.92 -2.23 -11.07
N THR A 95 6.30 -3.34 -11.72
CA THR A 95 7.52 -3.41 -12.54
C THR A 95 7.40 -2.53 -13.77
N GLY A 96 6.30 -2.63 -14.53
CA GLY A 96 6.05 -1.78 -15.71
C GLY A 96 5.92 -0.29 -15.38
N LYS A 97 5.55 0.03 -14.14
CA LYS A 97 5.44 1.41 -13.62
C LYS A 97 6.70 1.91 -12.92
N HIS A 98 7.77 1.11 -12.84
CA HIS A 98 9.00 1.44 -12.13
C HIS A 98 8.74 1.90 -10.69
N HIS A 99 7.93 1.13 -9.96
CA HIS A 99 7.56 1.48 -8.59
C HIS A 99 8.78 1.48 -7.65
N PRO A 100 8.97 2.52 -6.81
CA PRO A 100 10.19 2.69 -6.01
C PRO A 100 10.44 1.54 -5.02
N ALA A 101 9.39 0.86 -4.57
CA ALA A 101 9.52 -0.29 -3.66
C ALA A 101 10.43 -1.42 -4.19
N LEU A 102 10.58 -1.54 -5.52
CA LEU A 102 11.42 -2.56 -6.16
C LEU A 102 12.92 -2.28 -5.99
N ASP A 103 13.31 -1.01 -5.83
CA ASP A 103 14.70 -0.59 -5.67
C ASP A 103 15.09 -0.36 -4.20
N MET A 104 14.13 -0.46 -3.28
CA MET A 104 14.36 -0.29 -1.86
C MET A 104 14.93 -1.57 -1.23
N PRO A 105 15.65 -1.47 -0.09
CA PRO A 105 16.12 -2.64 0.63
C PRO A 105 14.98 -3.62 0.96
N PRO A 106 15.22 -4.94 1.01
CA PRO A 106 14.22 -5.92 1.40
C PRO A 106 13.61 -5.60 2.78
N MET A 107 12.30 -5.82 2.92
CA MET A 107 11.63 -5.84 4.23
C MET A 107 11.80 -7.24 4.84
N MET A 108 12.15 -7.31 6.13
CA MET A 108 12.32 -8.56 6.88
C MET A 108 11.18 -8.77 7.87
#